data_AF-A0A8H5Y5Y6-F1
#
_entry.id   AF-A0A8H5Y5Y6-F1
#
_cell.length_a   1.000
_cell.length_b   1.000
_cell.length_c   1.000
_cell.angle_alpha   90.00
_cell.angle_beta   90.00
_cell.angle_gamma   90.00
#
_symmetry.space_group_name_H-M   'P 1'
#
loop_
_entity.id
_entity.type
_entity.pdbx_description
1 polymer ?
#
loop_
_entity_poly.entity_id
_entity_poly.type
_entity_poly.pdbx_seq_one_letter_code
_entity_poly.pdbx_strand_id
1 'polypeptide(L)'
;MVTQHPEHERRDATEEEIKELRHVVDSVPLAVWVALVANATERFTFYAVTTPWQNYIQNPADSVAVPGALGLGQATATNITSAFLFLSFLLPTVWAIISDTWLGRHKTLCLSYFLNFCGCLIIFVTSLPAFSHSQITKVVGLGFAMIVLGIGTAGVKATASPFIGDQYAETAPQVITTKKGERVIADRALTLQFIYNVSYWFTNIASLSLVASTYLEKLVGFWAAYLLPLCATWTLVPLLLIFHKSLVKQKPQANILPRASGVIVCAGRHKFNWEAATPVYQSEKFGRQVEWDDKFVFEIKRGLQACKVMACFVSFHLCMNQITNNLVSQAGQMRLGGIPNDTIQALNSIACVLLGPIMQKFVYPIVRGRGFAFGPIARITWAFIMMSTAMAYAAGVQKLIYTKAPCYDKPLQCEKSPNDVSVWIQSPVYFLLGVAEILGFTTLAEYSYSEAPRNMRSLVQAMAQLSSGAGSALGMAFSPLSKDPQILYLYTGLSVTMITTAPTFWLMFRAYDDRVFEEAYSNDDGSNQTAEPMLSGPSDATETGEKADGAKTSP
;
A
#
# COMPACT_ATOMS: atom_id res chain seq x y z
N MET A 1 -46.91 -35.79 9.85
CA MET A 1 -46.75 -34.34 9.62
C MET A 1 -45.27 -34.04 9.67
N VAL A 2 -44.67 -33.83 8.50
CA VAL A 2 -43.24 -33.54 8.36
C VAL A 2 -43.04 -32.09 8.76
N THR A 3 -42.42 -31.84 9.91
CA THR A 3 -41.93 -30.52 10.28
C THR A 3 -40.75 -30.18 9.37
N GLN A 4 -41.03 -29.51 8.26
CA GLN A 4 -40.02 -28.82 7.46
C GLN A 4 -39.39 -27.75 8.35
N HIS A 5 -38.16 -27.99 8.81
CA HIS A 5 -37.29 -26.89 9.21
C HIS A 5 -37.14 -25.98 7.98
N PRO A 6 -37.34 -24.65 8.10
CA PRO A 6 -37.19 -23.77 6.97
C PRO A 6 -35.75 -23.91 6.46
N GLU A 7 -35.61 -24.41 5.24
CA GLU A 7 -34.35 -24.35 4.52
C GLU A 7 -33.84 -22.92 4.59
N HIS A 8 -32.55 -22.74 4.86
CA HIS A 8 -31.89 -21.43 4.85
C HIS A 8 -31.97 -20.87 3.43
N GLU A 9 -33.11 -20.27 3.08
CA GLU A 9 -33.37 -19.77 1.74
C GLU A 9 -32.55 -18.50 1.55
N ARG A 10 -31.45 -18.66 0.80
CA ARG A 10 -30.57 -17.57 0.39
C ARG A 10 -31.02 -17.14 -0.99
N ARG A 11 -31.69 -15.98 -1.06
CA ARG A 11 -32.20 -15.41 -2.31
C ARG A 11 -31.74 -13.98 -2.49
N ASP A 12 -31.78 -13.51 -3.71
CA ASP A 12 -31.50 -12.11 -4.01
C ASP A 12 -32.59 -11.21 -3.38
N ALA A 13 -32.16 -10.10 -2.79
CA ALA A 13 -33.03 -9.13 -2.12
C ALA A 13 -33.73 -8.22 -3.13
N THR A 14 -34.99 -7.89 -2.88
CA THR A 14 -35.69 -6.85 -3.64
C THR A 14 -35.26 -5.45 -3.18
N GLU A 15 -35.43 -4.41 -4.00
CA GLU A 15 -35.04 -3.04 -3.64
C GLU A 15 -35.71 -2.51 -2.37
N GLU A 16 -36.94 -2.93 -2.10
CA GLU A 16 -37.69 -2.59 -0.89
C GLU A 16 -37.07 -3.27 0.35
N GLU A 17 -36.72 -4.55 0.23
CA GLU A 17 -36.06 -5.29 1.30
C GLU A 17 -34.67 -4.71 1.62
N ILE A 18 -33.93 -4.28 0.60
CA ILE A 18 -32.66 -3.56 0.77
C ILE A 18 -32.83 -2.31 1.61
N LYS A 19 -33.95 -1.59 1.50
CA LYS A 19 -34.18 -0.38 2.29
C LYS A 19 -34.66 -0.67 3.71
N GLU A 20 -35.45 -1.73 3.90
CA GLU A 20 -36.11 -2.01 5.19
C GLU A 20 -35.30 -2.92 6.11
N LEU A 21 -34.53 -3.87 5.56
CA LEU A 21 -33.85 -4.89 6.35
C LEU A 21 -32.48 -4.44 6.82
N ARG A 22 -32.10 -4.92 8.01
CA ARG A 22 -30.77 -4.67 8.58
C ARG A 22 -29.69 -5.33 7.72
N HIS A 23 -28.68 -4.55 7.36
CA HIS A 23 -27.51 -5.03 6.64
C HIS A 23 -26.50 -5.66 7.63
N VAL A 24 -25.98 -6.83 7.29
CA VAL A 24 -25.04 -7.59 8.11
C VAL A 24 -23.89 -8.13 7.27
N VAL A 25 -22.77 -8.42 7.94
CA VAL A 25 -21.62 -9.10 7.34
C VAL A 25 -22.01 -10.56 7.08
N ASP A 26 -21.71 -11.02 5.88
CA ASP A 26 -21.99 -12.38 5.46
C ASP A 26 -20.95 -13.39 5.98
N SER A 27 -21.28 -14.67 5.88
CA SER A 27 -20.34 -15.77 6.06
C SER A 27 -19.24 -15.75 5.00
N VAL A 28 -17.99 -15.70 5.45
CA VAL A 28 -16.82 -15.62 4.56
C VAL A 28 -16.38 -17.03 4.14
N PRO A 29 -16.34 -17.35 2.83
CA PRO A 29 -15.98 -18.69 2.35
C PRO A 29 -14.50 -19.02 2.60
N LEU A 30 -14.18 -20.31 2.69
CA LEU A 30 -12.83 -20.80 2.97
C LEU A 30 -11.79 -20.28 1.96
N ALA A 31 -12.17 -20.09 0.69
CA ALA A 31 -11.30 -19.55 -0.35
C ALA A 31 -10.76 -18.15 -0.01
N VAL A 32 -11.58 -17.29 0.61
CA VAL A 32 -11.15 -15.95 1.07
C VAL A 32 -10.13 -16.08 2.20
N TRP A 33 -10.35 -16.97 3.17
CA TRP A 33 -9.40 -17.22 4.26
C TRP A 33 -8.05 -17.73 3.75
N VAL A 34 -8.05 -18.64 2.78
CA VAL A 34 -6.82 -19.12 2.13
C VAL A 34 -6.09 -17.97 1.43
N ALA A 35 -6.80 -17.10 0.71
CA ALA A 35 -6.20 -15.94 0.05
C ALA A 35 -5.64 -14.92 1.06
N LEU A 36 -6.34 -14.68 2.18
CA LEU A 36 -5.88 -13.82 3.27
C LEU A 36 -4.59 -14.37 3.91
N VAL A 37 -4.54 -15.67 4.21
CA VAL A 37 -3.35 -16.32 4.77
C VAL A 37 -2.19 -16.27 3.78
N ALA A 38 -2.43 -16.53 2.49
CA ALA A 38 -1.39 -16.43 1.46
C ALA A 38 -0.80 -15.01 1.39
N ASN A 39 -1.65 -13.97 1.41
CA ASN A 39 -1.19 -12.59 1.46
C ASN A 39 -0.41 -12.29 2.75
N ALA A 40 -0.87 -12.77 3.90
CA ALA A 40 -0.18 -12.59 5.18
C ALA A 40 1.21 -13.23 5.20
N THR A 41 1.34 -14.46 4.68
CA THR A 41 2.64 -15.17 4.59
C THR A 41 3.60 -14.46 3.64
N GLU A 42 3.11 -13.83 2.57
CA GLU A 42 3.96 -12.99 1.72
C GLU A 42 4.43 -11.72 2.45
N ARG A 43 3.54 -11.03 3.19
CA ARG A 43 3.93 -9.90 4.03
C ARG A 43 4.97 -10.30 5.07
N PHE A 44 4.77 -11.46 5.72
CA PHE A 44 5.71 -12.04 6.67
C PHE A 44 7.09 -12.21 6.04
N THR A 45 7.13 -12.78 4.83
CA THR A 45 8.37 -12.98 4.07
C THR A 45 9.04 -11.65 3.75
N PHE A 46 8.28 -10.67 3.24
CA PHE A 46 8.79 -9.35 2.86
C PHE A 46 9.48 -8.66 4.03
N TYR A 47 8.85 -8.58 5.19
CA TYR A 47 9.46 -7.93 6.36
C TYR A 47 10.64 -8.75 6.93
N ALA A 48 10.56 -10.07 6.94
CA ALA A 48 11.63 -10.93 7.45
C ALA A 48 12.89 -10.85 6.57
N VAL A 49 12.76 -10.79 5.24
CA VAL A 49 13.92 -10.75 4.32
C VAL A 49 14.53 -9.36 4.19
N THR A 50 13.71 -8.30 4.22
CA THR A 50 14.16 -6.92 3.94
C THR A 50 14.81 -6.23 5.13
N THR A 51 14.34 -6.52 6.36
CA THR A 51 14.80 -5.83 7.58
C THR A 51 16.32 -5.98 7.83
N PRO A 52 16.91 -7.19 7.69
CA PRO A 52 18.36 -7.40 7.84
C PRO A 52 19.26 -6.65 6.85
N TRP A 53 18.73 -6.17 5.72
CA TRP A 53 19.58 -5.73 4.60
C TRP A 53 20.47 -4.55 4.91
N GLN A 54 19.99 -3.56 5.68
CA GLN A 54 20.82 -2.41 6.02
C GLN A 54 22.08 -2.86 6.76
N ASN A 55 21.94 -3.72 7.78
CA ASN A 55 23.05 -4.28 8.54
C ASN A 55 23.92 -5.21 7.68
N TYR A 56 23.30 -6.12 6.91
CA TYR A 56 23.98 -7.07 6.03
C TYR A 56 24.93 -6.38 5.04
N ILE A 57 24.47 -5.27 4.44
CA ILE A 57 25.22 -4.52 3.44
C ILE A 57 26.23 -3.56 4.07
N GLN A 58 25.80 -2.82 5.11
CA GLN A 58 26.59 -1.74 5.69
C GLN A 58 27.81 -2.24 6.45
N ASN A 59 27.60 -3.22 7.35
CA ASN A 59 28.57 -3.56 8.38
C ASN A 59 29.46 -4.73 7.92
N PRO A 60 30.74 -4.76 8.35
CA PRO A 60 31.63 -5.87 8.05
C PRO A 60 31.32 -7.09 8.94
N ALA A 61 31.77 -8.28 8.53
CA ALA A 61 31.50 -9.54 9.24
C ALA A 61 32.17 -9.63 10.63
N ASP A 62 33.22 -8.84 10.89
CA ASP A 62 33.93 -8.78 12.16
C ASP A 62 33.39 -7.71 13.14
N SER A 63 32.27 -7.07 12.78
CA SER A 63 31.63 -6.05 13.62
C SER A 63 31.06 -6.67 14.90
N VAL A 64 31.49 -6.17 16.05
CA VAL A 64 31.06 -6.64 17.38
C VAL A 64 29.82 -5.89 17.88
N ALA A 65 29.69 -4.61 17.54
CA ALA A 65 28.60 -3.76 18.03
C ALA A 65 27.25 -4.05 17.35
N VAL A 66 27.29 -4.33 16.04
CA VAL A 66 26.12 -4.58 15.19
C VAL A 66 26.39 -5.71 14.20
N PRO A 67 25.41 -6.56 13.87
CA PRO A 67 25.57 -7.60 12.86
C PRO A 67 25.98 -7.02 11.49
N GLY A 68 26.80 -7.76 10.75
CA GLY A 68 27.30 -7.37 9.43
C GLY A 68 27.79 -8.53 8.58
N ALA A 69 27.92 -8.32 7.27
CA ALA A 69 28.42 -9.32 6.34
C ALA A 69 29.27 -8.76 5.20
N LEU A 70 28.86 -7.66 4.57
CA LEU A 70 29.50 -7.16 3.35
C LEU A 70 30.45 -5.97 3.54
N GLY A 71 30.23 -5.14 4.57
CA GLY A 71 31.08 -3.98 4.85
C GLY A 71 31.14 -2.92 3.74
N LEU A 72 30.09 -2.76 2.92
CA LEU A 72 30.07 -1.79 1.80
C LEU A 72 29.81 -0.35 2.24
N GLY A 73 29.53 -0.13 3.53
CA GLY A 73 29.26 1.17 4.13
C GLY A 73 27.82 1.65 3.96
N GLN A 74 27.45 2.62 4.80
CA GLN A 74 26.06 3.07 4.97
C GLN A 74 25.44 3.69 3.73
N ALA A 75 26.19 4.50 2.98
CA ALA A 75 25.70 5.10 1.74
C ALA A 75 25.36 4.03 0.69
N THR A 76 26.23 3.04 0.52
CA THR A 76 26.02 1.94 -0.42
C THR A 76 24.84 1.08 0.00
N ALA A 77 24.72 0.76 1.29
CA ALA A 77 23.57 0.03 1.84
C ALA A 77 22.25 0.77 1.57
N THR A 78 22.20 2.06 1.90
CA THR A 78 21.04 2.92 1.67
C THR A 78 20.67 2.98 0.18
N ASN A 79 21.67 3.09 -0.70
CA ASN A 79 21.46 3.13 -2.14
C ASN A 79 20.86 1.83 -2.68
N ILE A 80 21.47 0.68 -2.33
CA ILE A 80 21.03 -0.64 -2.78
C ILE A 80 19.61 -0.95 -2.27
N THR A 81 19.31 -0.68 -0.99
CA THR A 81 17.97 -0.86 -0.43
C THR A 81 16.95 0.06 -1.12
N SER A 82 17.32 1.32 -1.38
CA SER A 82 16.46 2.26 -2.11
C SER A 82 16.21 1.84 -3.57
N ALA A 83 17.20 1.24 -4.23
CA ALA A 83 17.08 0.70 -5.58
C ALA A 83 16.09 -0.48 -5.63
N PHE A 84 16.11 -1.36 -4.62
CA PHE A 84 15.11 -2.42 -4.49
C PHE A 84 13.70 -1.87 -4.28
N LEU A 85 13.53 -0.86 -3.42
CA LEU A 85 12.24 -0.22 -3.19
C LEU A 85 11.73 0.43 -4.49
N PHE A 86 12.60 1.15 -5.20
CA PHE A 86 12.28 1.73 -6.51
C PHE A 86 11.76 0.67 -7.49
N LEU A 87 12.48 -0.45 -7.64
CA LEU A 87 12.07 -1.56 -8.52
C LEU A 87 10.71 -2.14 -8.09
N SER A 88 10.53 -2.36 -6.79
CA SER A 88 9.33 -2.94 -6.19
C SER A 88 8.08 -2.05 -6.26
N PHE A 89 8.26 -0.75 -6.53
CA PHE A 89 7.18 0.22 -6.71
C PHE A 89 6.93 0.57 -8.19
N LEU A 90 7.92 0.38 -9.07
CA LEU A 90 7.77 0.59 -10.51
C LEU A 90 7.07 -0.58 -11.22
N LEU A 91 7.53 -1.81 -10.94
CA LEU A 91 7.06 -3.02 -11.62
C LEU A 91 5.60 -3.45 -11.36
N PRO A 92 4.90 -3.09 -10.26
CA PRO A 92 3.49 -3.47 -10.07
C PRO A 92 2.59 -3.03 -11.22
N THR A 93 2.90 -1.90 -11.85
CA THR A 93 2.16 -1.37 -13.01
C THR A 93 2.23 -2.31 -14.20
N VAL A 94 3.43 -2.82 -14.51
CA VAL A 94 3.67 -3.80 -15.56
C VAL A 94 2.95 -5.11 -15.24
N TRP A 95 3.05 -5.58 -13.99
CA TRP A 95 2.38 -6.79 -13.53
C TRP A 95 0.85 -6.70 -13.58
N ALA A 96 0.28 -5.54 -13.27
CA ALA A 96 -1.17 -5.32 -13.38
C ALA A 96 -1.64 -5.51 -14.84
N ILE A 97 -0.92 -4.93 -15.81
CA ILE A 97 -1.23 -5.09 -17.24
C ILE A 97 -1.14 -6.55 -17.66
N ILE A 98 -0.05 -7.23 -17.30
CA ILE A 98 0.19 -8.63 -17.62
C ILE A 98 -0.91 -9.53 -17.00
N SER A 99 -1.28 -9.25 -15.75
CA SER A 99 -2.32 -9.97 -15.02
C SER A 99 -3.70 -9.81 -15.67
N ASP A 100 -4.08 -8.57 -15.98
CA ASP A 100 -5.42 -8.28 -16.46
C ASP A 100 -5.62 -8.69 -17.92
N THR A 101 -4.56 -8.70 -18.74
CA THR A 101 -4.66 -8.98 -20.19
C THR A 101 -4.29 -10.40 -20.59
N TRP A 102 -3.24 -10.99 -20.02
CA TRP A 102 -2.62 -12.22 -20.56
C TRP A 102 -2.70 -13.41 -19.61
N LEU A 103 -2.14 -13.29 -18.41
CA LEU A 103 -1.96 -14.44 -17.51
C LEU A 103 -3.18 -14.72 -16.62
N GLY A 104 -3.97 -13.70 -16.30
CA GLY A 104 -4.99 -13.78 -15.24
C GLY A 104 -4.38 -13.70 -13.83
N ARG A 105 -5.15 -13.17 -12.89
CA ARG A 105 -4.71 -12.88 -11.51
C ARG A 105 -4.11 -14.09 -10.78
N HIS A 106 -4.74 -15.26 -10.91
CA HIS A 106 -4.28 -16.48 -10.22
C HIS A 106 -2.90 -16.94 -10.70
N LYS A 107 -2.66 -17.02 -12.02
CA LYS A 107 -1.36 -17.48 -12.55
C LYS A 107 -0.26 -16.47 -12.25
N THR A 108 -0.56 -15.18 -12.34
CA THR A 108 0.36 -14.11 -11.96
C THR A 108 0.78 -14.22 -10.49
N LEU A 109 -0.17 -14.48 -9.58
CA LEU A 109 0.12 -14.64 -8.16
C LEU A 109 1.00 -15.88 -7.89
N CYS A 110 0.72 -17.02 -8.53
CA CYS A 110 1.55 -18.22 -8.44
C CYS A 110 2.99 -17.97 -8.92
N LEU A 111 3.15 -17.31 -10.07
CA LEU A 111 4.46 -16.94 -10.60
C LEU A 111 5.21 -15.98 -9.66
N SER A 112 4.49 -15.02 -9.09
CA SER A 112 5.06 -14.05 -8.14
C SER A 112 5.57 -14.71 -6.86
N TYR A 113 4.81 -15.66 -6.29
CA TYR A 113 5.24 -16.44 -5.13
C TYR A 113 6.42 -17.36 -5.44
N PHE A 114 6.43 -17.96 -6.63
CA PHE A 114 7.57 -18.76 -7.07
C PHE A 114 8.86 -17.91 -7.21
N LEU A 115 8.74 -16.70 -7.77
CA LEU A 115 9.87 -15.77 -7.83
C LEU A 115 10.34 -15.37 -6.42
N ASN A 116 9.42 -15.07 -5.50
CA ASN A 116 9.78 -14.78 -4.10
C ASN A 116 10.52 -15.95 -3.44
N PHE A 117 10.08 -17.19 -3.67
CA PHE A 117 10.77 -18.39 -3.21
C PHE A 117 12.19 -18.49 -3.79
N CYS A 118 12.36 -18.33 -5.11
CA CYS A 118 13.67 -18.35 -5.75
C CYS A 118 14.60 -17.27 -5.18
N GLY A 119 14.09 -16.05 -5.00
CA GLY A 119 14.84 -14.95 -4.42
C GLY A 119 15.28 -15.23 -2.98
N CYS A 120 14.39 -15.78 -2.13
CA CYS A 120 14.72 -16.22 -0.77
C CYS A 120 15.76 -17.35 -0.77
N LEU A 121 15.67 -18.29 -1.72
CA LEU A 121 16.61 -19.39 -1.83
C LEU A 121 18.02 -18.89 -2.20
N ILE A 122 18.11 -17.94 -3.14
CA ILE A 122 19.39 -17.36 -3.56
C ILE A 122 20.06 -16.62 -2.39
N ILE A 123 19.33 -15.76 -1.67
CA ILE A 123 19.91 -15.00 -0.55
C ILE A 123 20.29 -15.93 0.62
N PHE A 124 19.50 -16.97 0.88
CA PHE A 124 19.82 -18.00 1.86
C PHE A 124 21.12 -18.74 1.52
N VAL A 125 21.21 -19.31 0.32
CA VAL A 125 22.37 -20.09 -0.13
C VAL A 125 23.64 -19.23 -0.11
N THR A 126 23.56 -18.00 -0.62
CA THR A 126 24.72 -17.10 -0.69
C THR A 126 25.15 -16.57 0.69
N SER A 127 24.27 -16.64 1.69
CA SER A 127 24.57 -16.26 3.07
C SER A 127 25.10 -17.42 3.93
N LEU A 128 25.16 -18.65 3.40
CA LEU A 128 25.67 -19.80 4.15
C LEU A 128 27.14 -19.60 4.56
N PRO A 129 27.56 -20.13 5.73
CA PRO A 129 28.94 -20.05 6.20
C PRO A 129 29.97 -20.62 5.21
N ALA A 130 29.56 -21.57 4.36
CA ALA A 130 30.40 -22.14 3.30
C ALA A 130 30.92 -21.08 2.29
N PHE A 131 30.17 -20.00 2.09
CA PHE A 131 30.56 -18.89 1.20
C PHE A 131 31.14 -17.69 1.97
N SER A 132 31.53 -17.87 3.24
CA SER A 132 32.06 -16.80 4.10
C SER A 132 33.28 -16.09 3.50
N HIS A 133 34.13 -16.81 2.77
CA HIS A 133 35.36 -16.29 2.17
C HIS A 133 35.17 -15.53 0.85
N SER A 134 34.03 -15.68 0.16
CA SER A 134 33.79 -15.04 -1.14
C SER A 134 32.84 -13.84 -1.03
N GLN A 135 33.40 -12.66 -0.83
CA GLN A 135 32.63 -11.41 -0.78
C GLN A 135 31.90 -11.14 -2.10
N ILE A 136 32.51 -11.48 -3.25
CA ILE A 136 31.90 -11.33 -4.59
C ILE A 136 30.62 -12.16 -4.69
N THR A 137 30.66 -13.42 -4.24
CA THR A 137 29.49 -14.31 -4.28
C THR A 137 28.33 -13.74 -3.45
N LYS A 138 28.62 -13.17 -2.26
CA LYS A 138 27.58 -12.56 -1.41
C LYS A 138 26.99 -11.30 -2.02
N VAL A 139 27.80 -10.43 -2.64
CA VAL A 139 27.33 -9.19 -3.29
C VAL A 139 26.50 -9.50 -4.53
N VAL A 140 27.01 -10.36 -5.42
CA VAL A 140 26.29 -10.78 -6.65
C VAL A 140 25.03 -11.55 -6.29
N GLY A 141 25.12 -12.45 -5.31
CA GLY A 141 24.00 -13.20 -4.76
C GLY A 141 22.89 -12.30 -4.22
N LEU A 142 23.25 -11.30 -3.41
CA LEU A 142 22.32 -10.29 -2.93
C LEU A 142 21.68 -9.52 -4.07
N GLY A 143 22.47 -9.00 -5.03
CA GLY A 143 21.94 -8.24 -6.16
C GLY A 143 20.93 -9.04 -6.99
N PHE A 144 21.26 -10.30 -7.31
CA PHE A 144 20.36 -11.17 -8.04
C PHE A 144 19.10 -11.52 -7.22
N ALA A 145 19.25 -11.83 -5.93
CA ALA A 145 18.13 -12.07 -5.03
C ALA A 145 17.19 -10.87 -4.93
N MET A 146 17.73 -9.65 -4.79
CA MET A 146 16.91 -8.42 -4.71
C MET A 146 16.14 -8.14 -6.00
N ILE A 147 16.72 -8.39 -7.17
CA ILE A 147 16.00 -8.25 -8.46
C ILE A 147 14.85 -9.27 -8.51
N VAL A 148 15.12 -10.54 -8.23
CA VAL A 148 14.11 -11.61 -8.28
C VAL A 148 12.99 -11.37 -7.25
N LEU A 149 13.35 -11.02 -6.00
CA LEU A 149 12.39 -10.63 -4.95
C LEU A 149 11.60 -9.38 -5.34
N GLY A 150 12.24 -8.39 -5.96
CA GLY A 150 11.59 -7.15 -6.37
C GLY A 150 10.53 -7.40 -7.45
N ILE A 151 10.85 -8.26 -8.42
CA ILE A 151 9.90 -8.69 -9.46
C ILE A 151 8.74 -9.48 -8.83
N GLY A 152 9.03 -10.44 -7.95
CA GLY A 152 8.00 -11.25 -7.27
C GLY A 152 7.08 -10.40 -6.39
N THR A 153 7.65 -9.61 -5.48
CA THR A 153 6.91 -8.70 -4.59
C THR A 153 6.02 -7.72 -5.37
N ALA A 154 6.52 -7.19 -6.49
CA ALA A 154 5.75 -6.29 -7.34
C ALA A 154 4.50 -6.97 -7.93
N GLY A 155 4.62 -8.23 -8.36
CA GLY A 155 3.50 -9.01 -8.88
C GLY A 155 2.43 -9.32 -7.83
N VAL A 156 2.86 -9.62 -6.59
CA VAL A 156 1.95 -9.80 -5.45
C VAL A 156 1.22 -8.50 -5.14
N LYS A 157 1.94 -7.36 -5.03
CA LYS A 157 1.34 -6.04 -4.78
C LYS A 157 0.27 -5.68 -5.81
N ALA A 158 0.49 -6.02 -7.08
CA ALA A 158 -0.46 -5.73 -8.15
C ALA A 158 -1.73 -6.60 -8.12
N THR A 159 -1.64 -7.85 -7.63
CA THR A 159 -2.68 -8.86 -7.84
C THR A 159 -3.35 -9.38 -6.58
N ALA A 160 -2.69 -9.36 -5.42
CA ALA A 160 -3.20 -10.01 -4.21
C ALA A 160 -4.49 -9.38 -3.66
N SER A 161 -4.55 -8.04 -3.56
CA SER A 161 -5.74 -7.36 -3.03
C SER A 161 -6.99 -7.53 -3.92
N PRO A 162 -6.91 -7.35 -5.26
CA PRO A 162 -8.00 -7.71 -6.16
C PRO A 162 -8.37 -9.20 -6.08
N PHE A 163 -7.37 -10.08 -6.01
CA PHE A 163 -7.59 -11.53 -5.94
C PHE A 163 -8.36 -11.97 -4.69
N ILE A 164 -8.08 -11.36 -3.52
CA ILE A 164 -8.84 -11.60 -2.27
C ILE A 164 -10.30 -11.19 -2.47
N GLY A 165 -10.55 -10.01 -3.04
CA GLY A 165 -11.91 -9.54 -3.33
C GLY A 165 -12.67 -10.45 -4.30
N ASP A 166 -11.96 -11.02 -5.28
CA ASP A 166 -12.55 -11.94 -6.26
C ASP A 166 -13.00 -13.27 -5.64
N GLN A 167 -12.45 -13.67 -4.50
CA GLN A 167 -12.85 -14.92 -3.83
C GLN A 167 -14.24 -14.83 -3.21
N TYR A 168 -14.77 -13.61 -3.03
CA TYR A 168 -16.15 -13.39 -2.63
C TYR A 168 -17.00 -13.09 -3.89
N ALA A 169 -17.60 -14.15 -4.44
CA ALA A 169 -18.26 -14.12 -5.74
C ALA A 169 -19.67 -13.49 -5.71
N GLU A 170 -20.31 -13.37 -4.54
CA GLU A 170 -21.67 -12.84 -4.44
C GLU A 170 -21.74 -11.35 -4.77
N THR A 171 -22.43 -11.04 -5.87
CA THR A 171 -22.60 -9.68 -6.40
C THR A 171 -23.90 -9.00 -5.99
N ALA A 172 -24.97 -9.77 -5.76
CA ALA A 172 -26.26 -9.24 -5.34
C ALA A 172 -26.41 -9.33 -3.81
N PRO A 173 -26.99 -8.31 -3.15
CA PRO A 173 -27.35 -8.41 -1.74
C PRO A 173 -28.35 -9.55 -1.54
N GLN A 174 -28.03 -10.48 -0.64
CA GLN A 174 -28.84 -11.67 -0.42
C GLN A 174 -29.60 -11.58 0.90
N VAL A 175 -30.87 -11.95 0.90
CA VAL A 175 -31.64 -12.11 2.13
C VAL A 175 -31.20 -13.41 2.78
N ILE A 176 -30.74 -13.31 4.03
CA ILE A 176 -30.37 -14.45 4.86
C ILE A 176 -31.30 -14.46 6.07
N THR A 177 -31.83 -15.63 6.40
CA THR A 177 -32.56 -15.82 7.65
C THR A 177 -31.57 -16.27 8.73
N THR A 178 -31.35 -15.44 9.75
CA THR A 178 -30.47 -15.77 10.88
C THR A 178 -30.99 -16.96 11.68
N LYS A 179 -30.12 -17.56 12.51
CA LYS A 179 -30.52 -18.64 13.46
C LYS A 179 -31.64 -18.24 14.43
N LYS A 180 -31.93 -16.94 14.57
CA LYS A 180 -33.02 -16.39 15.39
C LYS A 180 -34.31 -16.13 14.59
N GLY A 181 -34.35 -16.46 13.30
CA GLY A 181 -35.50 -16.21 12.42
C GLY A 181 -35.59 -14.79 11.87
N GLU A 182 -34.64 -13.91 12.17
CA GLU A 182 -34.60 -12.54 11.66
C GLU A 182 -34.11 -12.54 10.21
N ARG A 183 -34.86 -11.89 9.31
CA ARG A 183 -34.46 -11.64 7.92
C ARG A 183 -33.49 -10.46 7.91
N VAL A 184 -32.29 -10.69 7.38
CA VAL A 184 -31.24 -9.69 7.27
C VAL A 184 -30.64 -9.74 5.88
N ILE A 185 -30.03 -8.65 5.45
CA ILE A 185 -29.38 -8.58 4.15
C ILE A 185 -27.88 -8.73 4.32
N ALA A 186 -27.33 -9.74 3.64
CA ALA A 186 -25.90 -9.85 3.45
C ALA A 186 -25.45 -8.79 2.44
N ASP A 187 -24.76 -7.78 2.94
CA ASP A 187 -24.21 -6.71 2.11
C ASP A 187 -22.77 -7.05 1.70
N ARG A 188 -22.54 -7.06 0.39
CA ARG A 188 -21.22 -7.24 -0.21
C ARG A 188 -20.24 -6.16 0.23
N ALA A 189 -20.66 -4.89 0.30
CA ALA A 189 -19.78 -3.78 0.64
C ALA A 189 -19.27 -3.91 2.08
N LEU A 190 -20.19 -4.18 3.03
CA LEU A 190 -19.86 -4.41 4.42
C LEU A 190 -18.97 -5.65 4.62
N THR A 191 -19.24 -6.72 3.86
CA THR A 191 -18.45 -7.96 3.91
C THR A 191 -17.05 -7.76 3.36
N LEU A 192 -16.89 -7.06 2.23
CA LEU A 192 -15.58 -6.69 1.68
C LEU A 192 -14.81 -5.78 2.64
N GLN A 193 -15.47 -4.80 3.27
CA GLN A 193 -14.86 -3.96 4.28
C GLN A 193 -14.32 -4.79 5.45
N PHE A 194 -15.10 -5.75 5.94
CA PHE A 194 -14.66 -6.70 6.96
C PHE A 194 -13.44 -7.52 6.50
N ILE A 195 -13.48 -8.09 5.29
CA ILE A 195 -12.36 -8.88 4.71
C ILE A 195 -11.07 -8.03 4.62
N TYR A 196 -11.16 -6.79 4.14
CA TYR A 196 -10.01 -5.90 4.05
C TYR A 196 -9.50 -5.45 5.42
N ASN A 197 -10.37 -5.23 6.40
CA ASN A 197 -9.96 -4.98 7.79
C ASN A 197 -9.21 -6.17 8.38
N VAL A 198 -9.68 -7.40 8.14
CA VAL A 198 -8.98 -8.62 8.57
C VAL A 198 -7.62 -8.75 7.86
N SER A 199 -7.55 -8.47 6.55
CA SER A 199 -6.29 -8.44 5.80
C SER A 199 -5.27 -7.45 6.37
N TYR A 200 -5.74 -6.27 6.81
CA TYR A 200 -4.91 -5.26 7.47
C TYR A 200 -4.35 -5.78 8.81
N TRP A 201 -5.17 -6.42 9.64
CA TRP A 201 -4.70 -7.04 10.89
C TRP A 201 -3.67 -8.13 10.63
N PHE A 202 -3.92 -9.01 9.66
CA PHE A 202 -2.99 -10.08 9.27
C PHE A 202 -1.66 -9.50 8.78
N THR A 203 -1.69 -8.41 8.01
CA THR A 203 -0.48 -7.73 7.53
C THR A 203 0.35 -7.14 8.67
N ASN A 204 -0.29 -6.50 9.65
CA ASN A 204 0.42 -5.95 10.82
C ASN A 204 1.05 -7.05 11.68
N ILE A 205 0.32 -8.14 11.95
CA ILE A 205 0.85 -9.30 12.67
C ILE A 205 2.03 -9.91 11.89
N ALA A 206 1.88 -10.09 10.58
CA ALA A 206 2.92 -10.61 9.72
C ALA A 206 4.18 -9.71 9.71
N SER A 207 4.03 -8.38 9.83
CA SER A 207 5.17 -7.46 9.90
C SER A 207 6.07 -7.65 11.13
N LEU A 208 5.53 -8.23 12.22
CA LEU A 208 6.32 -8.57 13.41
C LEU A 208 7.35 -9.69 13.15
N SER A 209 7.30 -10.35 11.98
CA SER A 209 8.34 -11.27 11.52
C SER A 209 9.73 -10.64 11.50
N LEU A 210 9.79 -9.31 11.35
CA LEU A 210 11.03 -8.56 11.43
C LEU A 210 11.74 -8.82 12.76
N VAL A 211 11.01 -8.89 13.89
CA VAL A 211 11.61 -9.13 15.21
C VAL A 211 12.30 -10.49 15.22
N ALA A 212 11.62 -11.55 14.77
CA ALA A 212 12.23 -12.88 14.69
C ALA A 212 13.48 -12.89 13.79
N SER A 213 13.42 -12.24 12.61
CA SER A 213 14.55 -12.16 11.68
C SER A 213 15.76 -11.43 12.27
N THR A 214 15.53 -10.26 12.89
CA THR A 214 16.56 -9.44 13.54
C THR A 214 17.27 -10.16 14.71
N TYR A 215 16.53 -10.98 15.48
CA TYR A 215 17.15 -11.80 16.53
C TYR A 215 17.91 -12.99 15.97
N LEU A 216 17.44 -13.61 14.88
CA LEU A 216 18.16 -14.69 14.21
C LEU A 216 19.50 -14.20 13.62
N GLU A 217 19.54 -13.01 13.01
CA GLU A 217 20.82 -12.46 12.51
C GLU A 217 21.80 -12.19 13.64
N LYS A 218 21.32 -11.70 14.79
CA LYS A 218 22.15 -11.32 15.92
C LYS A 218 22.69 -12.52 16.70
N LEU A 219 21.85 -13.55 16.92
CA LEU A 219 22.19 -14.69 17.79
C LEU A 219 22.83 -15.86 17.03
N VAL A 220 22.49 -16.04 15.75
CA VAL A 220 22.92 -17.21 14.96
C VAL A 220 23.66 -16.79 13.70
N GLY A 221 23.14 -15.79 12.98
CA GLY A 221 23.73 -15.25 11.76
C GLY A 221 22.73 -15.10 10.62
N PHE A 222 23.13 -14.38 9.57
CA PHE A 222 22.26 -14.01 8.46
C PHE A 222 21.65 -15.20 7.71
N TRP A 223 22.33 -16.34 7.62
CA TRP A 223 21.77 -17.54 7.00
C TRP A 223 20.48 -18.00 7.69
N ALA A 224 20.41 -17.89 9.03
CA ALA A 224 19.24 -18.28 9.81
C ALA A 224 18.12 -17.25 9.64
N ALA A 225 18.45 -15.97 9.60
CA ALA A 225 17.51 -14.89 9.31
C ALA A 225 16.86 -15.06 7.92
N TYR A 226 17.62 -15.50 6.91
CA TYR A 226 17.09 -15.77 5.56
C TYR A 226 16.44 -17.15 5.37
N LEU A 227 16.71 -18.11 6.25
CA LEU A 227 15.99 -19.39 6.27
C LEU A 227 14.52 -19.20 6.66
N LEU A 228 14.25 -18.28 7.59
CA LEU A 228 12.89 -17.98 8.05
C LEU A 228 11.92 -17.59 6.90
N PRO A 229 12.21 -16.58 6.06
CA PRO A 229 11.37 -16.25 4.90
C PRO A 229 11.38 -17.35 3.82
N LEU A 230 12.45 -18.13 3.69
CA LEU A 230 12.49 -19.28 2.78
C LEU A 230 11.47 -20.36 3.18
N CYS A 231 11.42 -20.72 4.46
CA CYS A 231 10.42 -21.66 4.98
C CYS A 231 8.99 -21.12 4.81
N ALA A 232 8.78 -19.82 5.04
CA ALA A 232 7.46 -19.20 4.85
C ALA A 232 7.02 -19.27 3.37
N THR A 233 7.89 -18.87 2.43
CA THR A 233 7.57 -18.90 0.99
C THR A 233 7.39 -20.31 0.43
N TRP A 234 8.09 -21.30 0.98
CA TRP A 234 7.90 -22.70 0.61
C TRP A 234 6.47 -23.18 0.85
N THR A 235 5.74 -22.60 1.81
CA THR A 235 4.33 -22.95 2.06
C THR A 235 3.34 -22.31 1.09
N LEU A 236 3.69 -21.17 0.46
CA LEU A 236 2.79 -20.39 -0.38
C LEU A 236 2.39 -21.08 -1.68
N VAL A 237 3.37 -21.64 -2.39
CA VAL A 237 3.12 -22.28 -3.71
C VAL A 237 2.27 -23.54 -3.54
N PRO A 238 2.58 -24.48 -2.63
CA PRO A 238 1.72 -25.63 -2.37
C PRO A 238 0.30 -25.22 -1.91
N LEU A 239 0.17 -24.19 -1.08
CA LEU A 239 -1.14 -23.71 -0.62
C LEU A 239 -2.04 -23.34 -1.81
N LEU A 240 -1.54 -22.55 -2.77
CA LEU A 240 -2.33 -22.18 -3.95
C LEU A 240 -2.61 -23.36 -4.89
N LEU A 241 -1.70 -24.32 -5.00
CA LEU A 241 -1.89 -25.51 -5.83
C LEU A 241 -2.94 -26.46 -5.23
N ILE A 242 -2.93 -26.67 -3.91
CA ILE A 242 -3.91 -27.51 -3.20
C ILE A 242 -5.32 -26.92 -3.36
N PHE A 243 -5.46 -25.61 -3.17
CA PHE A 243 -6.75 -24.93 -3.26
C PHE A 243 -7.11 -24.46 -4.69
N HIS A 244 -6.35 -24.85 -5.72
CA HIS A 244 -6.54 -24.40 -7.10
C HIS A 244 -7.96 -24.61 -7.64
N LYS A 245 -8.66 -25.67 -7.22
CA LYS A 245 -10.05 -25.95 -7.64
C LYS A 245 -11.09 -25.12 -6.88
N SER A 246 -10.78 -24.69 -5.66
CA SER A 246 -11.68 -23.92 -4.79
C SER A 246 -11.58 -22.41 -5.03
N LEU A 247 -10.51 -21.94 -5.66
CA LEU A 247 -10.26 -20.52 -5.91
C LEU A 247 -11.01 -20.04 -7.15
N VAL A 248 -11.66 -18.88 -7.02
CA VAL A 248 -12.38 -18.20 -8.10
C VAL A 248 -11.36 -17.59 -9.07
N LYS A 249 -11.53 -17.88 -10.37
CA LYS A 249 -10.66 -17.40 -11.45
C LYS A 249 -11.45 -16.50 -12.38
N GLN A 250 -11.31 -15.20 -12.17
CA GLN A 250 -11.81 -14.18 -13.08
C GLN A 250 -11.13 -14.33 -14.46
N LYS A 251 -11.91 -14.23 -15.54
CA LYS A 251 -11.36 -14.18 -16.90
C LYS A 251 -10.64 -12.84 -17.12
N PRO A 252 -9.55 -12.80 -17.92
CA PRO A 252 -8.87 -11.56 -18.28
C PRO A 252 -9.87 -10.51 -18.80
N GLN A 253 -9.77 -9.27 -18.31
CA GLN A 253 -10.60 -8.15 -18.73
C GLN A 253 -9.95 -7.40 -19.90
N ALA A 254 -10.74 -6.74 -20.75
CA ALA A 254 -10.21 -5.97 -21.87
C ALA A 254 -9.35 -4.78 -21.37
N ASN A 255 -8.24 -4.51 -22.05
CA ASN A 255 -7.30 -3.48 -21.64
C ASN A 255 -7.91 -2.08 -21.81
N ILE A 256 -8.08 -1.34 -20.70
CA ILE A 256 -8.62 0.03 -20.69
C ILE A 256 -7.54 1.07 -21.04
N LEU A 257 -6.25 0.71 -20.94
CA LEU A 257 -5.13 1.64 -21.15
C LEU A 257 -5.07 2.29 -22.54
N PRO A 258 -5.31 1.58 -23.66
CA PRO A 258 -5.29 2.21 -24.99
C PRO A 258 -6.37 3.30 -25.14
N ARG A 259 -7.55 3.09 -24.55
CA ARG A 259 -8.62 4.11 -24.54
C ARG A 259 -8.22 5.30 -23.68
N ALA A 260 -7.69 5.05 -22.48
CA ALA A 260 -7.20 6.11 -21.60
C ALA A 260 -6.06 6.91 -22.23
N SER A 261 -5.09 6.26 -22.89
CA SER A 261 -3.98 6.94 -23.56
C SER A 261 -4.46 7.75 -24.77
N GLY A 262 -5.46 7.25 -25.52
CA GLY A 262 -6.13 8.01 -26.58
C GLY A 262 -6.71 9.33 -26.09
N VAL A 263 -7.47 9.30 -25.00
CA VAL A 263 -8.05 10.51 -24.37
C VAL A 263 -6.93 11.48 -23.93
N ILE A 264 -5.90 10.98 -23.25
CA ILE A 264 -4.79 11.81 -22.75
C ILE A 264 -4.01 12.46 -23.90
N VAL A 265 -3.73 11.71 -24.97
CA VAL A 265 -3.02 12.24 -26.15
C VAL A 265 -3.87 13.28 -26.88
N CYS A 266 -5.18 13.05 -27.05
CA CYS A 266 -6.10 14.02 -27.64
C CYS A 266 -6.15 15.32 -26.82
N ALA A 267 -6.33 15.23 -25.50
CA ALA A 267 -6.33 16.40 -24.62
C ALA A 267 -4.97 17.11 -24.61
N GLY A 268 -3.86 16.36 -24.57
CA GLY A 268 -2.50 16.91 -24.56
C GLY A 268 -2.15 17.68 -25.83
N ARG A 269 -2.55 17.18 -27.01
CA ARG A 269 -2.37 17.88 -28.30
C ARG A 269 -3.11 19.22 -28.36
N HIS A 270 -4.15 19.39 -27.56
CA HIS A 270 -4.95 20.62 -27.46
C HIS A 270 -4.68 21.39 -26.16
N LYS A 271 -3.42 21.41 -25.68
CA LYS A 271 -2.99 22.17 -24.49
C LYS A 271 -3.78 21.82 -23.21
N PHE A 272 -4.09 20.54 -23.00
CA PHE A 272 -4.91 20.04 -21.89
C PHE A 272 -6.35 20.57 -21.89
N ASN A 273 -6.89 20.95 -23.05
CA ASN A 273 -8.32 21.17 -23.18
C ASN A 273 -9.05 19.82 -23.22
N TRP A 274 -9.74 19.49 -22.14
CA TRP A 274 -10.48 18.23 -21.98
C TRP A 274 -11.72 18.15 -22.87
N GLU A 275 -12.31 19.30 -23.22
CA GLU A 275 -13.44 19.35 -24.17
C GLU A 275 -13.00 18.91 -25.57
N ALA A 276 -11.71 19.04 -25.90
CA ALA A 276 -11.20 18.59 -27.18
C ALA A 276 -11.11 17.06 -27.29
N ALA A 277 -11.21 16.33 -26.19
CA ALA A 277 -11.18 14.88 -26.17
C ALA A 277 -12.59 14.25 -26.16
N THR A 278 -13.66 15.06 -26.11
CA THR A 278 -15.04 14.57 -26.14
C THR A 278 -15.37 13.97 -27.52
N PRO A 279 -16.26 12.97 -27.59
CA PRO A 279 -16.64 12.34 -28.85
C PRO A 279 -17.33 13.32 -29.79
N VAL A 280 -18.15 14.23 -29.24
CA VAL A 280 -18.85 15.27 -30.00
C VAL A 280 -17.85 16.19 -30.68
N TYR A 281 -16.86 16.71 -29.95
CA TYR A 281 -15.87 17.61 -30.53
C TYR A 281 -14.95 16.91 -31.54
N GLN A 282 -14.58 15.65 -31.29
CA GLN A 282 -13.78 14.85 -32.22
C GLN A 282 -14.53 14.52 -33.52
N SER A 283 -15.83 14.26 -33.42
CA SER A 283 -16.70 14.01 -34.56
C SER A 283 -16.92 15.29 -35.38
N GLU A 284 -17.28 16.40 -34.75
CA GLU A 284 -17.59 17.66 -35.45
C GLU A 284 -16.37 18.31 -36.11
N LYS A 285 -15.21 18.29 -35.43
CA LYS A 285 -14.03 19.03 -35.89
C LYS A 285 -13.06 18.20 -36.72
N PHE A 286 -13.00 16.89 -36.47
CA PHE A 286 -12.03 15.99 -37.11
C PHE A 286 -12.68 14.83 -37.87
N GLY A 287 -14.01 14.68 -37.83
CA GLY A 287 -14.71 13.57 -38.48
C GLY A 287 -14.38 12.20 -37.91
N ARG A 288 -13.87 12.12 -36.67
CA ARG A 288 -13.43 10.87 -36.04
C ARG A 288 -14.45 10.38 -35.02
N GLN A 289 -14.97 9.17 -35.20
CA GLN A 289 -15.66 8.45 -34.13
C GLN A 289 -14.63 7.80 -33.21
N VAL A 290 -14.77 8.07 -31.92
CA VAL A 290 -13.91 7.55 -30.85
C VAL A 290 -14.68 6.51 -30.03
N GLU A 291 -13.98 5.52 -29.46
CA GLU A 291 -14.61 4.42 -28.70
C GLU A 291 -15.02 4.79 -27.26
N TRP A 292 -14.74 6.01 -26.80
CA TRP A 292 -14.99 6.45 -25.43
C TRP A 292 -16.14 7.46 -25.37
N ASP A 293 -16.73 7.64 -24.17
CA ASP A 293 -17.83 8.58 -23.91
C ASP A 293 -17.36 9.82 -23.12
N ASP A 294 -18.24 10.83 -23.00
CA ASP A 294 -17.94 12.07 -22.25
C ASP A 294 -17.66 11.82 -20.77
N LYS A 295 -18.38 10.85 -20.19
CA LYS A 295 -18.18 10.44 -18.80
C LYS A 295 -16.78 9.89 -18.58
N PHE A 296 -16.26 9.07 -19.49
CA PHE A 296 -14.90 8.56 -19.42
C PHE A 296 -13.85 9.67 -19.55
N VAL A 297 -14.08 10.68 -20.41
CA VAL A 297 -13.18 11.86 -20.50
C VAL A 297 -13.15 12.64 -19.18
N PHE A 298 -14.31 12.86 -18.56
CA PHE A 298 -14.41 13.50 -17.25
C PHE A 298 -13.71 12.69 -16.15
N GLU A 299 -13.91 11.36 -16.14
CA GLU A 299 -13.25 10.42 -15.24
C GLU A 299 -11.71 10.48 -15.37
N ILE A 300 -11.17 10.51 -16.59
CA ILE A 300 -9.72 10.66 -16.85
C ILE A 300 -9.19 11.99 -16.29
N LYS A 301 -9.90 13.10 -16.53
CA LYS A 301 -9.54 14.42 -16.03
C LYS A 301 -9.45 14.42 -14.49
N ARG A 302 -10.45 13.84 -13.82
CA ARG A 302 -10.50 13.75 -12.36
C ARG A 302 -9.36 12.88 -11.81
N GLY A 303 -9.11 11.72 -12.41
CA GLY A 303 -7.98 10.86 -12.04
C GLY A 303 -6.62 11.57 -12.16
N LEU A 304 -6.40 12.36 -13.21
CA LEU A 304 -5.18 13.15 -13.38
C LEU A 304 -5.04 14.31 -12.40
N GLN A 305 -6.16 14.89 -11.94
CA GLN A 305 -6.14 15.86 -10.85
C GLN A 305 -5.71 15.20 -9.54
N ALA A 306 -6.21 13.99 -9.24
CA ALA A 306 -5.76 13.22 -8.07
C ALA A 306 -4.26 12.89 -8.12
N CYS A 307 -3.72 12.59 -9.32
CA CYS A 307 -2.28 12.37 -9.50
C CYS A 307 -1.42 13.57 -9.07
N LYS A 308 -1.93 14.81 -9.14
CA LYS A 308 -1.19 15.99 -8.66
C LYS A 308 -0.99 15.95 -7.15
N VAL A 309 -2.00 15.54 -6.39
CA VAL A 309 -1.91 15.36 -4.93
C VAL A 309 -0.93 14.23 -4.59
N MET A 310 -0.98 13.12 -5.33
CA MET A 310 -0.05 12.00 -5.15
C MET A 310 1.41 12.39 -5.42
N ALA A 311 1.65 13.29 -6.37
CA ALA A 311 3.00 13.77 -6.67
C ALA A 311 3.62 14.53 -5.48
N CYS A 312 2.82 15.22 -4.66
CA CYS A 312 3.31 15.89 -3.45
C CYS A 312 3.79 14.89 -2.37
N PHE A 313 3.33 13.63 -2.42
CA PHE A 313 3.78 12.59 -1.49
C PHE A 313 5.18 12.03 -1.81
N VAL A 314 5.81 12.42 -2.92
CA VAL A 314 7.17 11.94 -3.26
C VAL A 314 8.16 12.22 -2.13
N SER A 315 8.15 13.45 -1.60
CA SER A 315 9.03 13.83 -0.49
C SER A 315 8.62 13.17 0.84
N PHE A 316 7.33 12.85 1.02
CA PHE A 316 6.84 12.09 2.17
C PHE A 316 7.36 10.64 2.15
N HIS A 317 7.30 9.97 1.00
CA HIS A 317 7.86 8.62 0.83
C HIS A 317 9.38 8.59 1.06
N LEU A 318 10.10 9.62 0.62
CA LEU A 318 11.54 9.76 0.90
C LEU A 318 11.84 9.78 2.41
N CYS A 319 11.01 10.45 3.21
CA CYS A 319 11.15 10.47 4.66
C CYS A 319 10.76 9.13 5.30
N MET A 320 9.69 8.48 4.81
CA MET A 320 9.30 7.15 5.29
C MET A 320 10.38 6.10 5.03
N ASN A 321 11.09 6.18 3.90
CA ASN A 321 12.21 5.29 3.58
C ASN A 321 13.39 5.39 4.57
N GLN A 322 13.44 6.43 5.42
CA GLN A 322 14.46 6.53 6.47
C GLN A 322 14.29 5.47 7.56
N ILE A 323 13.07 4.94 7.75
CA ILE A 323 12.75 3.86 8.70
C ILE A 323 13.62 2.63 8.44
N THR A 324 13.72 2.21 7.19
CA THR A 324 14.40 0.98 6.78
C THR A 324 15.90 1.14 6.54
N ASN A 325 16.36 2.39 6.44
CA ASN A 325 17.72 2.71 6.01
C ASN A 325 18.46 3.43 7.14
N ASN A 326 18.46 4.76 7.11
CA ASN A 326 19.33 5.58 7.95
C ASN A 326 18.97 5.53 9.45
N LEU A 327 17.69 5.35 9.82
CA LEU A 327 17.32 5.24 11.24
C LEU A 327 17.86 3.93 11.85
N VAL A 328 17.98 2.86 11.07
CA VAL A 328 18.64 1.61 11.48
C VAL A 328 20.13 1.83 11.72
N SER A 329 20.78 2.58 10.82
CA SER A 329 22.19 2.94 10.97
C SER A 329 22.42 3.83 12.19
N GLN A 330 21.56 4.83 12.42
CA GLN A 330 21.58 5.66 13.62
C GLN A 330 21.40 4.82 14.89
N ALA A 331 20.49 3.85 14.89
CA ALA A 331 20.31 2.91 16.01
C ALA A 331 21.60 2.13 16.32
N GLY A 332 22.32 1.70 15.28
CA GLY A 332 23.59 0.99 15.42
C GLY A 332 24.73 1.80 16.08
N GLN A 333 24.62 3.13 16.09
CA GLN A 333 25.58 4.02 16.74
C GLN A 333 25.30 4.22 18.24
N MET A 334 24.20 3.68 18.76
CA MET A 334 23.70 3.83 20.14
C MET A 334 23.88 2.56 20.97
N ARG A 335 23.80 2.68 22.29
CA ARG A 335 23.77 1.55 23.23
C ARG A 335 22.45 0.78 23.09
N LEU A 336 22.55 -0.43 22.56
CA LEU A 336 21.40 -1.29 22.21
C LEU A 336 20.81 -2.10 23.38
N GLY A 337 21.53 -2.24 24.49
CA GLY A 337 21.02 -2.95 25.68
C GLY A 337 20.62 -4.41 25.43
N GLY A 338 21.25 -5.10 24.47
CA GLY A 338 20.95 -6.49 24.15
C GLY A 338 19.91 -6.70 23.04
N ILE A 339 19.27 -5.63 22.52
CA ILE A 339 18.34 -5.71 21.38
C ILE A 339 19.11 -5.50 20.06
N PRO A 340 18.71 -6.09 18.92
CA PRO A 340 19.23 -5.69 17.60
C PRO A 340 18.84 -4.25 17.23
N ASN A 341 19.69 -3.54 16.49
CA ASN A 341 19.43 -2.13 16.13
C ASN A 341 18.27 -1.97 15.14
N ASP A 342 18.12 -2.93 14.24
CA ASP A 342 17.07 -3.00 13.22
C ASP A 342 15.71 -3.44 13.79
N THR A 343 15.66 -4.10 14.96
CA THR A 343 14.40 -4.43 15.67
C THR A 343 13.61 -3.18 16.07
N ILE A 344 14.30 -2.05 16.30
CA ILE A 344 13.66 -0.79 16.73
C ILE A 344 12.63 -0.29 15.71
N GLN A 345 12.76 -0.69 14.43
CA GLN A 345 11.76 -0.42 13.39
C GLN A 345 10.37 -0.99 13.72
N ALA A 346 10.27 -2.05 14.53
CA ALA A 346 8.98 -2.60 14.99
C ALA A 346 8.13 -1.55 15.70
N LEU A 347 8.75 -0.52 16.31
CA LEU A 347 8.05 0.55 17.00
C LEU A 347 7.11 1.33 16.06
N ASN A 348 7.39 1.41 14.75
CA ASN A 348 6.50 2.04 13.79
C ASN A 348 5.16 1.28 13.68
N SER A 349 5.23 -0.04 13.44
CA SER A 349 4.03 -0.88 13.36
C SER A 349 3.25 -0.88 14.68
N ILE A 350 3.95 -0.93 15.81
CA ILE A 350 3.33 -0.83 17.14
C ILE A 350 2.63 0.52 17.31
N ALA A 351 3.27 1.62 16.90
CA ALA A 351 2.66 2.95 16.94
C ALA A 351 1.40 3.02 16.06
N CYS A 352 1.43 2.47 14.85
CA CYS A 352 0.23 2.42 13.98
C CYS A 352 -0.93 1.65 14.62
N VAL A 353 -0.65 0.48 15.22
CA VAL A 353 -1.68 -0.35 15.88
C VAL A 353 -2.26 0.33 17.13
N LEU A 354 -1.42 0.97 17.95
CA LEU A 354 -1.86 1.63 19.19
C LEU A 354 -2.55 2.97 18.92
N LEU A 355 -1.97 3.80 18.04
CA LEU A 355 -2.44 5.16 17.79
C LEU A 355 -3.59 5.19 16.78
N GLY A 356 -3.72 4.22 15.87
CA GLY A 356 -4.80 4.18 14.89
C GLY A 356 -6.20 4.32 15.51
N PRO A 357 -6.57 3.46 16.48
CA PRO A 357 -7.85 3.58 17.20
C PRO A 357 -7.99 4.89 17.98
N ILE A 358 -6.88 5.41 18.54
CA ILE A 358 -6.88 6.65 19.31
C ILE A 358 -7.20 7.84 18.39
N MET A 359 -6.59 7.88 17.21
CA MET A 359 -6.83 8.93 16.22
C MET A 359 -8.30 8.93 15.77
N GLN A 360 -8.86 7.74 15.49
CA GLN A 360 -10.24 7.61 15.00
C GLN A 360 -11.29 7.88 16.08
N LYS A 361 -11.10 7.39 17.32
CA LYS A 361 -12.10 7.50 18.39
C LYS A 361 -12.02 8.79 19.20
N PHE A 362 -10.84 9.39 19.31
CA PHE A 362 -10.64 10.57 20.17
C PHE A 362 -10.23 11.79 19.35
N VAL A 363 -9.17 11.71 18.56
CA VAL A 363 -8.63 12.92 17.90
C VAL A 363 -9.60 13.48 16.87
N TYR A 364 -10.13 12.66 15.96
CA TYR A 364 -11.03 13.17 14.91
C TYR A 364 -12.33 13.77 15.47
N PRO A 365 -13.01 13.14 16.44
CA PRO A 365 -14.20 13.74 17.06
C PRO A 365 -13.90 15.02 17.84
N ILE A 366 -12.77 15.12 18.55
CA ILE A 366 -12.40 16.32 19.31
C ILE A 366 -12.14 17.50 18.36
N VAL A 367 -11.43 17.27 17.24
CA VAL A 367 -11.17 18.32 16.24
C VAL A 367 -12.49 18.79 15.61
N ARG A 368 -13.37 17.85 15.27
CA ARG A 368 -14.71 18.17 14.74
C ARG A 368 -15.57 18.92 15.75
N GLY A 369 -15.53 18.52 17.02
CA GLY A 369 -16.26 19.17 18.12
C GLY A 369 -15.79 20.59 18.42
N ARG A 370 -14.59 20.99 17.97
CA ARG A 370 -14.07 22.36 18.05
C ARG A 370 -14.43 23.21 16.83
N GLY A 371 -15.28 22.73 15.92
CA GLY A 371 -15.71 23.45 14.73
C GLY A 371 -14.72 23.41 13.56
N PHE A 372 -13.63 22.64 13.65
CA PHE A 372 -12.69 22.46 12.54
C PHE A 372 -13.09 21.24 11.71
N ALA A 373 -13.45 21.47 10.44
CA ALA A 373 -13.64 20.40 9.46
C ALA A 373 -12.30 19.72 9.18
N PHE A 374 -12.09 18.53 9.76
CA PHE A 374 -10.86 17.77 9.55
C PHE A 374 -10.94 16.94 8.26
N GLY A 375 -10.94 17.66 7.13
CA GLY A 375 -10.99 17.12 5.78
C GLY A 375 -9.72 16.36 5.36
N PRO A 376 -9.76 15.66 4.21
CA PRO A 376 -8.61 14.91 3.70
C PRO A 376 -7.34 15.77 3.51
N ILE A 377 -7.46 16.99 2.97
CA ILE A 377 -6.29 17.84 2.71
C ILE A 377 -5.70 18.37 4.02
N ALA A 378 -6.56 18.75 4.98
CA ALA A 378 -6.11 19.13 6.33
C ALA A 378 -5.34 17.99 7.02
N ARG A 379 -5.84 16.75 6.97
CA ARG A 379 -5.16 15.56 7.52
C ARG A 379 -3.78 15.35 6.92
N ILE A 380 -3.67 15.41 5.59
CA ILE A 380 -2.39 15.26 4.88
C ILE A 380 -1.41 16.38 5.25
N THR A 381 -1.90 17.63 5.38
CA THR A 381 -1.07 18.77 5.81
C THR A 381 -0.48 18.52 7.19
N TRP A 382 -1.29 18.06 8.14
CA TRP A 382 -0.81 17.67 9.47
C TRP A 382 0.16 16.49 9.41
N ALA A 383 -0.03 15.53 8.51
CA ALA A 383 0.92 14.44 8.29
C ALA A 383 2.31 14.97 7.90
N PHE A 384 2.40 15.98 7.02
CA PHE A 384 3.66 16.60 6.62
C PHE A 384 4.35 17.34 7.78
N ILE A 385 3.58 18.00 8.65
CA ILE A 385 4.10 18.64 9.87
C ILE A 385 4.66 17.60 10.85
N MET A 386 3.92 16.52 11.08
CA MET A 386 4.36 15.41 11.95
C MET A 386 5.62 14.73 11.40
N MET A 387 5.70 14.54 10.07
CA MET A 387 6.88 14.02 9.39
C MET A 387 8.10 14.94 9.57
N SER A 388 7.92 16.26 9.40
CA SER A 388 8.98 17.24 9.62
C SER A 388 9.50 17.20 11.06
N THR A 389 8.58 17.08 12.03
CA THR A 389 8.91 16.98 13.46
C THR A 389 9.69 15.70 13.76
N ALA A 390 9.30 14.56 13.17
CA ALA A 390 10.03 13.30 13.30
C ALA A 390 11.47 13.40 12.78
N MET A 391 11.66 14.01 11.59
CA MET A 391 12.99 14.21 11.01
C MET A 391 13.83 15.23 11.79
N ALA A 392 13.21 16.30 12.33
CA ALA A 392 13.88 17.26 13.20
C ALA A 392 14.37 16.59 14.49
N TYR A 393 13.53 15.75 15.09
CA TYR A 393 13.91 14.99 16.28
C TYR A 393 15.03 13.99 15.96
N ALA A 394 14.96 13.27 14.83
CA ALA A 394 16.03 12.37 14.38
C ALA A 394 17.37 13.11 14.18
N ALA A 395 17.33 14.33 13.63
CA ALA A 395 18.51 15.20 13.54
C ALA A 395 19.05 15.59 14.92
N GLY A 396 18.16 15.93 15.87
CA GLY A 396 18.52 16.22 17.25
C GLY A 396 19.19 15.03 17.95
N VAL A 397 18.65 13.82 17.77
CA VAL A 397 19.26 12.58 18.26
C VAL A 397 20.62 12.35 17.63
N GLN A 398 20.77 12.56 16.32
CA GLN A 398 22.08 12.44 15.65
C GLN A 398 23.10 13.40 16.22
N LYS A 399 22.71 14.67 16.45
CA LYS A 399 23.57 15.66 17.09
C LYS A 399 23.95 15.24 18.51
N LEU A 400 23.01 14.68 19.27
CA LEU A 400 23.29 14.16 20.62
C LEU A 400 24.33 13.03 20.57
N ILE A 401 24.20 12.09 19.62
CA ILE A 401 25.17 11.01 19.40
C ILE A 401 26.57 11.59 19.18
N TYR A 402 26.70 12.62 18.35
CA TYR A 402 27.99 13.27 18.07
C TYR A 402 28.59 14.03 19.25
N THR A 403 27.79 14.46 20.23
CA THR A 403 28.30 15.16 21.42
C THR A 403 28.74 14.23 22.55
N LYS A 404 28.55 12.91 22.42
CA LYS A 404 28.83 11.94 23.48
C LYS A 404 30.05 11.07 23.14
N ALA A 405 30.80 10.73 24.19
CA ALA A 405 31.91 9.78 24.15
C ALA A 405 31.43 8.37 23.69
N PRO A 406 32.32 7.49 23.19
CA PRO A 406 33.77 7.69 23.06
C PRO A 406 34.22 8.28 21.72
N CYS A 407 33.42 8.19 20.65
CA CYS A 407 33.90 8.51 19.29
C CYS A 407 33.35 9.82 18.70
N TYR A 408 32.46 10.54 19.40
CA TYR A 408 31.87 11.82 18.96
C TYR A 408 31.36 11.75 17.50
N ASP A 409 31.90 12.58 16.60
CA ASP A 409 31.52 12.69 15.18
C ASP A 409 31.82 11.44 14.34
N LYS A 410 32.54 10.45 14.87
CA LYS A 410 32.95 9.21 14.16
C LYS A 410 32.50 7.95 14.92
N PRO A 411 31.18 7.74 15.12
CA PRO A 411 30.68 6.59 15.87
C PRO A 411 31.23 5.27 15.30
N LEU A 412 31.51 4.30 16.18
CA LEU A 412 32.03 2.95 15.86
C LEU A 412 33.48 2.87 15.36
N GLN A 413 34.23 3.98 15.22
CA GLN A 413 35.60 3.95 14.67
C GLN A 413 36.74 3.87 15.71
N CYS A 414 36.59 4.44 16.92
CA CYS A 414 37.74 4.58 17.84
C CYS A 414 37.98 3.34 18.71
N GLU A 415 36.93 2.62 19.14
CA GLU A 415 37.06 1.43 20.00
C GLU A 415 36.14 0.27 19.58
N LYS A 416 35.60 0.30 18.36
CA LYS A 416 34.51 -0.59 17.90
C LYS A 416 33.29 -0.58 18.86
N SER A 417 33.16 0.44 19.71
CA SER A 417 32.05 0.65 20.63
C SER A 417 31.10 1.74 20.12
N PRO A 418 29.77 1.59 20.35
CA PRO A 418 28.80 2.65 20.08
C PRO A 418 28.95 3.81 21.07
N ASN A 419 28.43 4.99 20.72
CA ASN A 419 28.44 6.14 21.62
C ASN A 419 27.43 5.96 22.77
N ASP A 420 27.67 6.68 23.87
CA ASP A 420 26.97 6.55 25.15
C ASP A 420 25.57 7.20 25.17
N VAL A 421 24.74 6.79 24.22
CA VAL A 421 23.33 7.20 24.08
C VAL A 421 22.47 5.96 24.03
N SER A 422 21.38 5.91 24.80
CA SER A 422 20.46 4.77 24.76
C SER A 422 19.64 4.78 23.47
N VAL A 423 19.51 3.62 22.82
CA VAL A 423 18.71 3.46 21.59
C VAL A 423 17.24 3.89 21.78
N TRP A 424 16.70 3.78 22.99
CA TRP A 424 15.31 4.15 23.32
C TRP A 424 15.00 5.63 23.13
N ILE A 425 16.02 6.49 23.06
CA ILE A 425 15.78 7.90 22.74
C ILE A 425 15.23 8.09 21.33
N GLN A 426 15.38 7.09 20.45
CA GLN A 426 14.83 7.07 19.10
C GLN A 426 13.34 6.73 19.05
N SER A 427 12.76 6.18 20.13
CA SER A 427 11.35 5.76 20.15
C SER A 427 10.37 6.87 19.74
N PRO A 428 10.51 8.14 20.18
CA PRO A 428 9.62 9.22 19.73
C PRO A 428 9.64 9.43 18.21
N VAL A 429 10.76 9.19 17.52
CA VAL A 429 10.81 9.28 16.04
C VAL A 429 9.81 8.33 15.43
N TYR A 430 9.82 7.06 15.84
CA TYR A 430 8.93 6.03 15.29
C TYR A 430 7.45 6.27 15.63
N PHE A 431 7.14 6.81 16.81
CA PHE A 431 5.77 7.18 17.15
C PHE A 431 5.27 8.38 16.32
N LEU A 432 6.11 9.40 16.11
CA LEU A 432 5.77 10.54 15.25
C LEU A 432 5.60 10.10 13.79
N LEU A 433 6.45 9.19 13.31
CA LEU A 433 6.32 8.58 11.98
C LEU A 433 5.03 7.77 11.86
N GLY A 434 4.66 6.99 12.87
CA GLY A 434 3.37 6.26 12.90
C GLY A 434 2.16 7.20 12.84
N VAL A 435 2.18 8.34 13.57
CA VAL A 435 1.11 9.36 13.45
C VAL A 435 1.07 9.96 12.05
N ALA A 436 2.23 10.29 11.48
CA ALA A 436 2.32 10.82 10.13
C ALA A 436 1.81 9.80 9.09
N GLU A 437 2.11 8.52 9.28
CA GLU A 437 1.63 7.43 8.44
C GLU A 437 0.10 7.30 8.47
N ILE A 438 -0.48 7.32 9.69
CA ILE A 438 -1.93 7.28 9.87
C ILE A 438 -2.58 8.47 9.17
N LEU A 439 -2.13 9.70 9.45
CA LEU A 439 -2.73 10.91 8.86
C LEU A 439 -2.50 11.01 7.35
N GLY A 440 -1.35 10.56 6.86
CA GLY A 440 -0.91 10.69 5.48
C GLY A 440 -1.41 9.57 4.58
N PHE A 441 -0.97 8.33 4.80
CA PHE A 441 -1.23 7.21 3.89
C PHE A 441 -2.67 6.71 3.94
N THR A 442 -3.32 6.69 5.11
CA THR A 442 -4.73 6.27 5.16
C THR A 442 -5.62 7.26 4.41
N THR A 443 -5.39 8.55 4.62
CA THR A 443 -6.10 9.62 3.91
C THR A 443 -5.75 9.66 2.42
N LEU A 444 -4.50 9.41 2.04
CA LEU A 444 -4.13 9.33 0.63
C LEU A 444 -4.86 8.17 -0.06
N ALA A 445 -4.99 7.02 0.60
CA ALA A 445 -5.74 5.89 0.06
C ALA A 445 -7.24 6.20 -0.07
N GLU A 446 -7.83 6.86 0.94
CA GLU A 446 -9.22 7.34 0.93
C GLU A 446 -9.47 8.32 -0.24
N TYR A 447 -8.63 9.36 -0.34
CA TYR A 447 -8.69 10.35 -1.41
C TYR A 447 -8.48 9.74 -2.81
N SER A 448 -7.51 8.83 -2.94
CA SER A 448 -7.27 8.13 -4.20
C SER A 448 -8.48 7.32 -4.63
N TYR A 449 -9.21 6.73 -3.66
CA TYR A 449 -10.39 5.93 -3.93
C TYR A 449 -11.60 6.78 -4.29
N SER A 450 -11.84 7.90 -3.60
CA SER A 450 -12.96 8.80 -3.90
C SER A 450 -12.82 9.46 -5.28
N GLU A 451 -11.58 9.82 -5.65
CA GLU A 451 -11.29 10.47 -6.92
C GLU A 451 -11.13 9.48 -8.09
N ALA A 452 -10.75 8.22 -7.82
CA ALA A 452 -10.57 7.23 -8.87
C ALA A 452 -11.89 6.90 -9.60
N PRO A 453 -11.91 6.95 -10.94
CA PRO A 453 -13.00 6.40 -11.72
C PRO A 453 -13.22 4.92 -11.44
N ARG A 454 -14.48 4.45 -11.48
CA ARG A 454 -14.83 3.05 -11.19
C ARG A 454 -14.05 2.06 -12.05
N ASN A 455 -13.86 2.41 -13.32
CA ASN A 455 -13.18 1.58 -14.32
C ASN A 455 -11.64 1.79 -14.35
N MET A 456 -11.08 2.68 -13.52
CA MET A 456 -9.67 3.06 -13.57
C MET A 456 -8.96 3.06 -12.22
N ARG A 457 -9.55 2.41 -11.21
CA ARG A 457 -8.95 2.27 -9.88
C ARG A 457 -7.54 1.71 -9.91
N SER A 458 -7.29 0.74 -10.80
CA SER A 458 -5.96 0.14 -11.00
C SER A 458 -4.92 1.14 -11.53
N LEU A 459 -5.31 2.05 -12.43
CA LEU A 459 -4.39 3.08 -12.96
C LEU A 459 -4.04 4.11 -11.89
N VAL A 460 -5.03 4.55 -11.11
CA VAL A 460 -4.79 5.51 -10.01
C VAL A 460 -3.90 4.88 -8.94
N GLN A 461 -4.12 3.61 -8.61
CA GLN A 461 -3.23 2.86 -7.71
C GLN A 461 -1.81 2.70 -8.27
N ALA A 462 -1.67 2.44 -9.58
CA ALA A 462 -0.38 2.40 -10.25
C ALA A 462 0.39 3.73 -10.14
N MET A 463 -0.30 4.86 -10.29
CA MET A 463 0.29 6.20 -10.13
C MET A 463 0.69 6.48 -8.67
N ALA A 464 -0.10 6.04 -7.70
CA ALA A 464 0.28 6.12 -6.29
C ALA A 464 1.58 5.34 -6.01
N GLN A 465 1.72 4.13 -6.54
CA GLN A 465 2.96 3.35 -6.43
C GLN A 465 4.14 4.06 -7.09
N LEU A 466 3.93 4.70 -8.25
CA LEU A 466 4.98 5.47 -8.93
C LEU A 466 5.51 6.62 -8.08
N SER A 467 4.66 7.29 -7.29
CA SER A 467 5.10 8.33 -6.34
C SER A 467 6.03 7.77 -5.25
N SER A 468 5.76 6.56 -4.76
CA SER A 468 6.62 5.84 -3.83
C SER A 468 7.95 5.43 -4.48
N GLY A 469 7.89 5.01 -5.74
CA GLY A 469 9.07 4.77 -6.58
C GLY A 469 9.93 6.03 -6.69
N ALA A 470 9.36 7.17 -7.05
CA ALA A 470 10.08 8.44 -7.14
C ALA A 470 10.72 8.85 -5.80
N GLY A 471 10.03 8.65 -4.67
CA GLY A 471 10.62 8.86 -3.34
C GLY A 471 11.83 7.97 -3.08
N SER A 472 11.79 6.73 -3.55
CA SER A 472 12.90 5.77 -3.45
C SER A 472 14.06 6.14 -4.38
N ALA A 473 13.76 6.67 -5.58
CA ALA A 473 14.78 7.18 -6.51
C ALA A 473 15.51 8.41 -5.95
N LEU A 474 14.80 9.33 -5.27
CA LEU A 474 15.43 10.41 -4.52
C LEU A 474 16.29 9.87 -3.37
N GLY A 475 15.86 8.79 -2.72
CA GLY A 475 16.65 8.09 -1.70
C GLY A 475 18.00 7.60 -2.23
N MET A 476 18.03 7.07 -3.46
CA MET A 476 19.28 6.73 -4.15
C MET A 476 20.14 7.97 -4.39
N ALA A 477 19.55 9.05 -4.92
CA ALA A 477 20.26 10.30 -5.23
C ALA A 477 20.89 10.94 -3.98
N PHE A 478 20.20 10.88 -2.84
CA PHE A 478 20.69 11.43 -1.57
C PHE A 478 21.50 10.43 -0.72
N SER A 479 21.62 9.17 -1.14
CA SER A 479 22.40 8.15 -0.41
C SER A 479 23.85 8.53 -0.09
N PRO A 480 24.58 9.35 -0.88
CA PRO A 480 25.92 9.80 -0.49
C PRO A 480 25.93 10.63 0.80
N LEU A 481 24.82 11.32 1.13
CA LEU A 481 24.65 12.10 2.35
C LEU A 481 24.38 11.24 3.58
N SER A 482 24.15 9.93 3.43
CA SER A 482 23.93 9.03 4.55
C SER A 482 25.18 8.74 5.40
N LYS A 483 26.36 9.26 5.04
CA LYS A 483 27.60 9.01 5.81
C LYS A 483 27.71 9.97 6.99
N ASP A 484 28.37 9.55 8.06
CA ASP A 484 28.75 10.48 9.14
C ASP A 484 29.83 11.47 8.63
N PRO A 485 29.77 12.77 8.99
CA PRO A 485 28.72 13.45 9.77
C PRO A 485 27.54 13.97 8.92
N GLN A 486 27.56 13.76 7.60
CA GLN A 486 26.64 14.32 6.61
C GLN A 486 25.17 13.93 6.82
N ILE A 487 24.91 12.79 7.46
CA ILE A 487 23.55 12.32 7.80
C ILE A 487 22.76 13.34 8.65
N LEU A 488 23.44 14.18 9.43
CA LEU A 488 22.80 15.28 10.15
C LEU A 488 22.19 16.31 9.19
N TYR A 489 22.91 16.65 8.12
CA TYR A 489 22.40 17.56 7.08
C TYR A 489 21.28 16.91 6.28
N LEU A 490 21.33 15.58 6.07
CA LEU A 490 20.25 14.84 5.42
C LEU A 490 18.95 14.96 6.24
N TYR A 491 18.97 14.63 7.53
CA TYR A 491 17.77 14.73 8.37
C TYR A 491 17.24 16.16 8.49
N THR A 492 18.14 17.14 8.62
CA THR A 492 17.77 18.56 8.66
C THR A 492 17.13 19.00 7.34
N GLY A 493 17.70 18.59 6.20
CA GLY A 493 17.17 18.89 4.87
C GLY A 493 15.80 18.25 4.62
N LEU A 494 15.61 16.99 5.06
CA LEU A 494 14.31 16.32 4.98
C LEU A 494 13.26 17.03 5.84
N SER A 495 13.61 17.44 7.06
CA SER A 495 12.73 18.20 7.95
C SER A 495 12.31 19.54 7.33
N VAL A 496 13.26 20.30 6.78
CA VAL A 496 13.00 21.58 6.08
C VAL A 496 12.14 21.36 4.84
N THR A 497 12.36 20.30 4.08
CA THR A 497 11.55 19.96 2.91
C THR A 497 10.09 19.68 3.31
N MET A 498 9.87 18.98 4.43
CA MET A 498 8.51 18.68 4.90
C MET A 498 7.78 19.89 5.45
N ILE A 499 8.44 20.74 6.25
CA ILE A 499 7.80 21.93 6.81
C ILE A 499 7.48 22.98 5.74
N THR A 500 8.24 23.00 4.63
CA THR A 500 7.95 23.86 3.48
C THR A 500 6.89 23.26 2.55
N THR A 501 6.85 21.93 2.43
CA THR A 501 5.81 21.23 1.64
C THR A 501 4.42 21.34 2.30
N ALA A 502 4.34 21.37 3.63
CA ALA A 502 3.06 21.49 4.35
C ALA A 502 2.21 22.75 3.97
N PRO A 503 2.71 23.99 4.10
CA PRO A 503 1.94 25.19 3.76
C PRO A 503 1.70 25.30 2.26
N THR A 504 2.67 24.91 1.43
CA THR A 504 2.50 24.92 -0.04
C THR A 504 1.40 23.96 -0.48
N PHE A 505 1.36 22.75 0.07
CA PHE A 505 0.30 21.78 -0.16
C PHE A 505 -1.07 22.31 0.28
N TRP A 506 -1.17 22.85 1.50
CA TRP A 506 -2.42 23.40 2.01
C TRP A 506 -2.94 24.55 1.13
N LEU A 507 -2.09 25.50 0.75
CA LEU A 507 -2.48 26.62 -0.11
C LEU A 507 -2.94 26.17 -1.50
N MET A 508 -2.33 25.13 -2.06
CA MET A 508 -2.67 24.61 -3.38
C MET A 508 -3.99 23.82 -3.40
N PHE A 509 -4.32 23.12 -2.31
CA PHE A 509 -5.41 22.15 -2.29
C PHE A 509 -6.54 22.44 -1.31
N ARG A 510 -6.48 23.51 -0.49
CA ARG A 510 -7.55 23.86 0.47
C ARG A 510 -8.93 23.98 -0.17
N ALA A 511 -9.00 24.46 -1.42
CA ALA A 511 -10.25 24.61 -2.16
C ALA A 511 -10.95 23.26 -2.43
N TYR A 512 -10.27 22.13 -2.28
CA TYR A 512 -10.88 20.82 -2.33
C TYR A 512 -11.65 20.50 -1.06
N ASP A 513 -11.07 20.77 0.13
CA ASP A 513 -11.76 20.55 1.41
C ASP A 513 -13.02 21.44 1.49
N ASP A 514 -12.98 22.66 0.96
CA ASP A 514 -14.13 23.57 0.91
C ASP A 514 -15.30 22.98 0.08
N ARG A 515 -15.01 22.39 -1.09
CA ARG A 515 -16.03 21.75 -1.94
C ARG A 515 -16.65 20.52 -1.30
N VAL A 516 -15.83 19.66 -0.70
CA VAL A 516 -16.30 18.46 0.00
C VAL A 516 -17.17 18.86 1.20
N PHE A 517 -16.82 19.94 1.89
CA PHE A 517 -17.61 20.47 2.98
C PHE A 517 -18.96 21.05 2.51
N GLU A 518 -18.97 21.80 1.42
CA GLU A 518 -20.19 22.32 0.80
C GLU A 518 -21.13 21.19 0.35
N GLU A 519 -20.61 20.14 -0.31
CA GLU A 519 -21.38 18.95 -0.72
C GLU A 519 -21.97 18.19 0.48
N ALA A 520 -21.25 18.13 1.60
CA ALA A 520 -21.73 17.46 2.82
C ALA A 520 -22.90 18.21 3.48
N TYR A 521 -22.90 19.54 3.45
CA TYR A 521 -23.97 20.38 4.03
C TYR A 521 -25.13 20.65 3.08
N SER A 522 -24.90 20.71 1.76
CA SER A 522 -25.99 20.86 0.79
C SER A 522 -26.95 19.66 0.79
N ASN A 523 -26.48 18.49 1.21
CA ASN A 523 -27.30 17.29 1.37
C ASN A 523 -28.10 17.27 2.69
N ASP A 524 -27.84 18.17 3.64
CA ASP A 524 -28.51 18.21 4.95
C ASP A 524 -29.68 19.21 4.98
N ASP A 525 -29.71 20.21 4.09
CA ASP A 525 -30.66 21.35 4.15
C ASP A 525 -31.80 21.34 3.11
N GLY A 526 -32.07 20.24 2.39
CA GLY A 526 -33.18 20.29 1.42
C GLY A 526 -33.42 19.11 0.50
N SER A 527 -33.43 17.88 1.00
CA SER A 527 -34.35 16.80 0.58
C SER A 527 -33.98 15.51 1.31
N ASN A 528 -34.98 14.84 1.87
CA ASN A 528 -34.87 13.42 2.25
C ASN A 528 -34.73 12.58 0.97
N GLN A 529 -33.54 12.58 0.37
CA GLN A 529 -33.07 11.51 -0.48
C GLN A 529 -31.83 10.92 0.19
N THR A 530 -32.08 9.79 0.84
CA THR A 530 -31.11 8.77 1.24
C THR A 530 -29.88 8.75 0.33
N ALA A 531 -28.71 8.68 0.94
CA ALA A 531 -27.47 8.28 0.27
C ALA A 531 -27.73 7.06 -0.63
N GLU A 532 -27.81 7.30 -1.94
CA GLU A 532 -27.72 6.22 -2.92
C GLU A 532 -26.28 5.70 -2.90
N PRO A 533 -26.05 4.41 -2.63
CA PRO A 533 -24.89 3.77 -3.21
C PRO A 533 -25.16 3.74 -4.72
N MET A 534 -24.56 4.66 -5.48
CA MET A 534 -24.64 4.70 -6.94
C MET A 534 -24.44 3.30 -7.54
N LEU A 535 -25.52 2.62 -7.92
CA LEU A 535 -25.51 1.31 -8.56
C LEU A 535 -26.78 1.21 -9.40
N SER A 536 -26.79 1.95 -10.51
CA SER A 536 -27.68 1.68 -11.64
C SER A 536 -26.98 2.20 -12.91
N GLY A 537 -26.59 1.28 -13.78
CA GLY A 537 -26.40 1.59 -15.19
C GLY A 537 -27.77 1.50 -15.88
N PRO A 538 -28.00 2.18 -17.01
CA PRO A 538 -29.23 2.00 -17.75
C PRO A 538 -29.23 0.60 -18.38
N SER A 539 -30.26 -0.19 -18.08
CA SER A 539 -30.60 -1.38 -18.83
C SER A 539 -31.24 -0.97 -20.15
N ASP A 540 -30.54 -1.19 -21.25
CA ASP A 540 -31.15 -1.28 -22.58
C ASP A 540 -32.09 -2.50 -22.60
N ALA A 541 -33.39 -2.24 -22.71
CA ALA A 541 -34.39 -3.22 -23.13
C ALA A 541 -35.58 -2.49 -23.79
N THR A 542 -35.40 -2.10 -25.05
CA THR A 542 -36.52 -1.89 -25.96
C THR A 542 -37.07 -3.24 -26.39
N GLU A 543 -38.07 -3.74 -25.68
CA GLU A 543 -39.04 -4.72 -26.20
C GLU A 543 -40.34 -3.98 -26.53
N THR A 544 -40.53 -3.67 -27.81
CA THR A 544 -41.83 -3.30 -28.36
C THR A 544 -42.71 -4.54 -28.45
N GLY A 545 -43.77 -4.60 -27.66
CA GLY A 545 -44.76 -5.66 -27.68
C GLY A 545 -46.13 -5.15 -27.24
N GLU A 546 -46.81 -4.39 -28.10
CA GLU A 546 -48.19 -3.97 -27.89
C GLU A 546 -49.13 -4.86 -28.73
N LYS A 547 -50.00 -5.61 -28.05
CA LYS A 547 -51.17 -6.30 -28.61
C LYS A 547 -52.39 -5.40 -28.39
N ALA A 548 -53.15 -5.13 -29.44
CA ALA A 548 -54.62 -5.09 -29.39
C ALA A 548 -55.25 -5.07 -30.80
N ASP A 549 -55.99 -6.15 -31.08
CA ASP A 549 -57.25 -6.30 -31.83
C ASP A 549 -57.66 -5.34 -32.96
N GLY A 550 -58.12 -5.95 -34.07
CA GLY A 550 -59.36 -5.51 -34.72
C GLY A 550 -59.44 -5.55 -36.25
N ALA A 551 -60.18 -6.53 -36.77
CA ALA A 551 -61.07 -6.46 -37.94
C ALA A 551 -60.53 -6.56 -39.40
N LYS A 552 -60.86 -7.71 -40.02
CA LYS A 552 -61.59 -7.90 -41.30
C LYS A 552 -61.27 -6.96 -42.49
N THR A 553 -60.73 -7.50 -43.60
CA THR A 553 -61.43 -7.96 -44.83
C THR A 553 -60.44 -8.09 -46.00
N SER A 554 -60.46 -9.24 -46.68
CA SER A 554 -60.00 -9.44 -48.07
C SER A 554 -61.07 -8.92 -49.06
N PRO A 555 -60.90 -8.90 -50.40
CA PRO A 555 -60.02 -9.71 -51.26
C PRO A 555 -58.71 -9.03 -51.68
#